data_AF-A0A968INI1-F1
#
_entry.id   AF-A0A968INI1-F1
#
_cell.length_a   1.000
_cell.length_b   1.000
_cell.length_c   1.000
_cell.angle_alpha   90.00
_cell.angle_beta   90.00
_cell.angle_gamma   90.00
#
_symmetry.space_group_name_H-M   'P 1'
#
loop_
_entity.id
_entity.type
_entity.pdbx_description
1 polymer ?
#
loop_
_entity_poly.entity_id
_entity_poly.type
_entity_poly.pdbx_seq_one_letter_code
_entity_poly.pdbx_strand_id
1 'polypeptide(L)'
;VALCSAGGDRATRLEEYYPSLLRGLMYKSTRTAAQIALVKLENEALPMLIKLAEDVHQSNLIRCHAWSAIGQIGTMEAIEILIAHLRTSWGETRRNILRILLKIPQEKGIEAVLVRLGRQGVEQLIDQEIMFIGQVYAALIDLTPERARGQEADLLRRSLRDLPNDGVDRLFLLMKFLYSLNSIQVASFNLQSGSKSNMAQGLEILDNTLDIPSKRAFLAILDSNRDVDKLQSLSGIVSYEPMNPHDRLRSLIDLRHFLSDWSLACCFHYARQSRWSLSSDQILACLNHPKGFVREAVLSYLQLASPSALVRILPLLKNDPDRLVANQVKQMMETLNLDRPSVGRWPDSGDDMPDTAALEPL
;
A
#
# COMPACT_ATOMS: atom_id res chain seq x y z
N VAL A 1 27.61 20.11 24.06
CA VAL A 1 28.17 21.02 25.09
C VAL A 1 28.01 22.43 24.54
N ALA A 2 27.20 23.35 25.05
CA ALA A 2 26.47 23.46 26.29
C ALA A 2 25.16 24.20 26.00
N LEU A 3 24.00 23.66 26.37
CA LEU A 3 22.74 24.38 26.26
C LEU A 3 21.75 23.92 27.35
N CYS A 4 21.99 24.29 28.61
CA CYS A 4 20.97 24.38 29.67
C CYS A 4 21.10 25.80 30.25
N SER A 5 20.35 26.80 29.78
CA SER A 5 19.12 27.27 30.42
C SER A 5 18.45 28.35 29.53
N ALA A 6 17.13 28.26 29.34
CA ALA A 6 16.18 29.33 28.91
C ALA A 6 14.96 28.65 28.24
N GLY A 7 13.88 28.45 28.99
CA GLY A 7 12.75 27.58 28.61
C GLY A 7 11.64 28.21 27.76
N GLY A 8 11.83 29.41 27.21
CA GLY A 8 10.83 30.10 26.36
C GLY A 8 11.34 30.40 24.94
N ASP A 9 12.43 31.16 24.84
CA ASP A 9 13.01 31.61 23.55
C ASP A 9 13.80 30.53 22.78
N ARG A 10 14.10 29.38 23.40
CA ARG A 10 14.80 28.28 22.72
C ARG A 10 13.87 27.36 21.94
N ALA A 11 12.65 27.14 22.43
CA ALA A 11 11.70 26.27 21.76
C ALA A 11 11.31 26.86 20.40
N THR A 12 10.98 28.15 20.36
CA THR A 12 10.69 28.90 19.12
C THR A 12 11.87 28.95 18.14
N ARG A 13 13.12 29.02 18.61
CA ARG A 13 14.31 28.96 17.73
C ARG A 13 14.59 27.57 17.17
N LEU A 14 14.14 26.50 17.83
CA LEU A 14 14.33 25.13 17.35
C LEU A 14 13.32 24.77 16.26
N GLU A 15 12.09 25.28 16.36
CA GLU A 15 11.02 25.10 15.37
C GLU A 15 11.41 25.60 13.97
N GLU A 16 12.18 26.69 13.88
CA GLU A 16 12.70 27.23 12.60
C GLU A 16 13.56 26.20 11.82
N TYR A 17 14.16 25.24 12.52
CA TYR A 17 15.00 24.21 11.91
C TYR A 17 14.24 22.93 11.55
N TYR A 18 12.98 22.77 11.97
CA TYR A 18 12.20 21.55 11.70
C TYR A 18 12.07 21.23 10.21
N PRO A 19 11.79 22.19 9.30
CA PRO A 19 11.77 21.90 7.87
C PRO A 19 13.10 21.37 7.34
N SER A 20 14.22 21.84 7.90
CA SER A 20 15.57 21.38 7.54
C SER A 20 15.86 19.98 8.06
N LEU A 21 15.37 19.63 9.25
CA LEU A 21 15.48 18.27 9.80
C LEU A 21 14.67 17.27 8.95
N LEU A 22 13.42 17.59 8.62
CA LEU A 22 12.59 16.73 7.76
C LEU A 22 13.22 16.57 6.38
N ARG A 23 13.73 17.67 5.80
CA ARG A 23 14.48 17.63 4.54
C ARG A 23 15.73 16.76 4.65
N GLY A 24 16.39 16.76 5.80
CA GLY A 24 17.55 15.92 6.09
C GLY A 24 17.25 14.42 5.99
N LEU A 25 16.03 13.97 6.30
CA LEU A 25 15.64 12.56 6.13
C LEU A 25 15.68 12.10 4.66
N MET A 26 15.52 13.03 3.71
CA MET A 26 15.45 12.74 2.28
C MET A 26 16.82 12.38 1.68
N TYR A 27 17.92 12.91 2.22
CA TYR A 27 19.25 12.73 1.64
C TYR A 27 20.08 11.72 2.42
N LYS A 28 20.68 10.76 1.70
CA LYS A 28 21.51 9.70 2.31
C LYS A 28 22.63 10.24 3.23
N SER A 29 23.25 11.36 2.87
CA SER A 29 24.36 11.96 3.62
C SER A 29 23.95 12.61 4.95
N THR A 30 22.71 13.10 5.05
CA THR A 30 22.23 13.84 6.24
C THR A 30 21.17 13.09 7.04
N ARG A 31 20.60 12.00 6.49
CA ARG A 31 19.53 11.22 7.09
C ARG A 31 19.80 10.78 8.52
N THR A 32 20.97 10.19 8.78
CA THR A 32 21.31 9.69 10.12
C THR A 32 21.37 10.83 11.13
N ALA A 33 21.98 11.96 10.77
CA ALA A 33 22.07 13.13 11.64
C ALA A 33 20.69 13.75 11.90
N ALA A 34 19.87 13.86 10.85
CA ALA A 34 18.49 14.33 10.96
C ALA A 34 17.65 13.43 11.85
N GLN A 35 17.75 12.10 11.66
CA GLN A 35 17.05 11.12 12.47
C GLN A 35 17.45 11.21 13.95
N ILE A 36 18.75 11.29 14.25
CA ILE A 36 19.25 11.47 15.63
C ILE A 36 18.71 12.76 16.24
N ALA A 37 18.68 13.86 15.48
CA ALA A 37 18.16 15.13 15.96
C ALA A 37 16.65 15.06 16.24
N LEU A 38 15.87 14.45 15.34
CA LEU A 38 14.43 14.26 15.51
C LEU A 38 14.11 13.37 16.71
N VAL A 39 14.87 12.30 16.93
CA VAL A 39 14.69 11.43 18.10
C VAL A 39 14.97 12.17 19.41
N LYS A 40 15.95 13.10 19.42
CA LYS A 40 16.25 13.94 20.59
C LYS A 40 15.18 14.98 20.93
N LEU A 41 14.28 15.29 19.99
CA LEU A 41 13.12 16.14 20.24
C LEU A 41 11.96 15.36 20.88
N GLU A 42 12.06 14.03 20.96
CA GLU A 42 11.06 13.15 21.56
C GLU A 42 9.64 13.46 21.02
N ASN A 43 8.66 13.69 21.91
CA ASN A 43 7.26 13.86 21.51
C ASN A 43 7.01 15.14 20.70
N GLU A 44 7.87 16.16 20.82
CA GLU A 44 7.77 17.40 20.04
C GLU A 44 7.90 17.13 18.52
N ALA A 45 8.62 16.07 18.14
CA ALA A 45 8.76 15.68 16.74
C ALA A 45 7.57 14.92 16.16
N LEU A 46 6.67 14.38 16.99
CA LEU A 46 5.60 13.48 16.53
C LEU A 46 4.67 14.14 15.51
N PRO A 47 4.13 15.36 15.71
CA PRO A 47 3.19 15.95 14.76
C PRO A 47 3.79 16.11 13.35
N MET A 48 5.05 16.55 13.27
CA MET A 48 5.73 16.73 11.98
C MET A 48 6.14 15.40 11.33
N LEU A 49 6.53 14.41 12.13
CA LEU A 49 6.86 13.07 11.64
C LEU A 49 5.63 12.33 11.13
N ILE A 50 4.48 12.42 11.83
CA ILE A 50 3.21 11.83 11.40
C ILE A 50 2.81 12.44 10.05
N LYS A 51 2.78 13.77 9.95
CA LYS A 51 2.45 14.46 8.70
C LYS A 51 3.33 13.98 7.54
N LEU A 52 4.64 13.84 7.76
CA LEU A 52 5.57 13.33 6.75
C LEU A 52 5.34 11.85 6.41
N ALA A 53 4.95 11.04 7.39
CA ALA A 53 4.73 9.61 7.22
C ALA A 53 3.38 9.29 6.54
N GLU A 54 2.39 10.16 6.70
CA GLU A 54 1.07 10.07 6.08
C GLU A 54 1.00 10.71 4.69
N ASP A 55 1.92 11.63 4.36
CA ASP A 55 1.96 12.29 3.05
C ASP A 55 2.21 11.26 1.93
N VAL A 56 1.15 10.86 1.25
CA VAL A 56 1.14 9.86 0.18
C VAL A 56 1.96 10.29 -1.03
N HIS A 57 2.16 11.59 -1.23
CA HIS A 57 2.96 12.15 -2.32
C HIS A 57 4.46 12.07 -2.05
N GLN A 58 4.88 11.80 -0.80
CA GLN A 58 6.27 11.49 -0.51
C GLN A 58 6.66 10.10 -1.00
N SER A 59 7.96 9.94 -1.28
CA SER A 59 8.50 8.62 -1.59
C SER A 59 8.29 7.65 -0.41
N ASN A 60 8.02 6.38 -0.72
CA ASN A 60 7.84 5.34 0.29
C ASN A 60 9.05 5.26 1.23
N LEU A 61 10.26 5.50 0.70
CA LEU A 61 11.49 5.54 1.49
C LEU A 61 11.46 6.63 2.58
N ILE A 62 11.02 7.84 2.23
CA ILE A 62 10.92 8.96 3.17
C ILE A 62 9.88 8.65 4.26
N ARG A 63 8.70 8.18 3.85
CA ARG A 63 7.63 7.78 4.77
C ARG A 63 8.12 6.68 5.73
N CYS A 64 8.87 5.70 5.22
CA CYS A 64 9.47 4.66 6.05
C CYS A 64 10.48 5.21 7.06
N HIS A 65 11.28 6.21 6.68
CA HIS A 65 12.18 6.90 7.61
C HIS A 65 11.44 7.70 8.68
N ALA A 66 10.33 8.36 8.32
CA ALA A 66 9.49 9.05 9.28
C ALA A 66 8.91 8.08 10.33
N TRP A 67 8.30 6.97 9.89
CA TRP A 67 7.85 5.91 10.80
C TRP A 67 8.99 5.33 11.65
N SER A 68 10.19 5.14 11.07
CA SER A 68 11.34 4.63 11.82
C SER A 68 11.82 5.63 12.88
N ALA A 69 11.76 6.93 12.62
CA ALA A 69 12.08 7.96 13.61
C ALA A 69 11.05 7.94 14.75
N ILE A 70 9.76 7.79 14.46
CA ILE A 70 8.71 7.62 15.47
C ILE A 70 9.01 6.40 16.36
N GLY A 71 9.37 5.26 15.76
CA GLY A 71 9.76 4.07 16.53
C GLY A 71 11.00 4.23 17.39
N GLN A 72 11.96 5.04 16.95
CA GLN A 72 13.19 5.32 17.72
C GLN A 72 12.97 6.32 18.86
N ILE A 73 11.98 7.21 18.75
CA ILE A 73 11.55 8.04 19.88
C ILE A 73 11.13 7.15 21.05
N GLY A 74 10.38 6.07 20.76
CA GLY A 74 10.17 4.96 21.70
C GLY A 74 9.42 5.32 23.00
N THR A 75 8.87 6.53 23.10
CA THR A 75 7.96 6.94 24.17
C THR A 75 6.62 6.19 24.02
N MET A 76 5.85 6.11 25.12
CA MET A 76 4.53 5.46 25.06
C MET A 76 3.62 6.11 24.01
N GLU A 77 3.64 7.45 23.92
CA GLU A 77 2.88 8.21 22.91
C GLU A 77 3.26 7.80 21.48
N ALA A 78 4.57 7.70 21.19
CA ALA A 78 5.05 7.27 19.88
C ALA A 78 4.61 5.83 19.54
N ILE A 79 4.62 4.94 20.54
CA ILE A 79 4.17 3.55 20.39
C ILE A 79 2.66 3.50 20.13
N GLU A 80 1.85 4.26 20.87
CA GLU A 80 0.41 4.37 20.67
C GLU A 80 0.06 4.88 19.27
N ILE A 81 0.80 5.87 18.77
CA ILE A 81 0.67 6.38 17.39
C ILE A 81 0.93 5.26 16.38
N LEU A 82 2.01 4.48 16.54
CA LEU A 82 2.31 3.36 15.64
C LEU A 82 1.20 2.31 15.67
N ILE A 83 0.64 1.98 16.84
CA ILE A 83 -0.44 1.01 16.98
C ILE A 83 -1.74 1.54 16.35
N ALA A 84 -2.05 2.82 16.50
CA ALA A 84 -3.22 3.44 15.86
C ALA A 84 -3.13 3.31 14.33
N HIS A 85 -1.96 3.60 13.75
CA HIS A 85 -1.72 3.49 12.31
C HIS A 85 -1.58 2.04 11.83
N LEU A 86 -1.20 1.10 12.69
CA LEU A 86 -1.18 -0.32 12.33
C LEU A 86 -2.58 -0.81 11.91
N ARG A 87 -3.64 -0.32 12.56
CA ARG A 87 -5.04 -0.72 12.30
C ARG A 87 -5.57 -0.25 10.96
N THR A 88 -5.08 0.88 10.45
CA THR A 88 -5.60 1.54 9.25
C THR A 88 -4.65 1.46 8.06
N SER A 89 -3.38 1.12 8.29
CA SER A 89 -2.38 0.93 7.24
C SER A 89 -2.49 -0.44 6.59
N TRP A 90 -1.97 -0.55 5.37
CA TRP A 90 -1.93 -1.77 4.56
C TRP A 90 -0.57 -1.93 3.87
N GLY A 91 -0.33 -3.08 3.26
CA GLY A 91 0.84 -3.33 2.40
C GLY A 91 2.17 -2.96 3.06
N GLU A 92 2.99 -2.17 2.37
CA GLU A 92 4.34 -1.82 2.81
C GLU A 92 4.34 -0.94 4.08
N THR A 93 3.38 -0.03 4.23
CA THR A 93 3.28 0.80 5.44
C THR A 93 3.00 -0.06 6.67
N ARG A 94 2.07 -1.01 6.57
CA ARG A 94 1.79 -1.98 7.64
C ARG A 94 3.01 -2.84 7.94
N ARG A 95 3.68 -3.36 6.92
CA ARG A 95 4.93 -4.15 7.06
C ARG A 95 5.98 -3.36 7.85
N ASN A 96 6.17 -2.08 7.51
CA ASN A 96 7.15 -1.24 8.18
C ASN A 96 6.78 -0.99 9.66
N ILE A 97 5.53 -0.62 9.94
CA ILE A 97 5.05 -0.40 11.32
C ILE A 97 5.22 -1.67 12.18
N LEU A 98 4.83 -2.84 11.67
CA LEU A 98 5.04 -4.13 12.35
C LEU A 98 6.52 -4.37 12.66
N ARG A 99 7.42 -4.15 11.69
CA ARG A 99 8.87 -4.30 11.90
C ARG A 99 9.43 -3.34 12.92
N ILE A 100 8.90 -2.12 12.97
CA ILE A 100 9.31 -1.11 13.96
C ILE A 100 8.89 -1.56 15.35
N LEU A 101 7.62 -1.91 15.55
CA LEU A 101 7.07 -2.37 16.83
C LEU A 101 7.81 -3.60 17.36
N LEU A 102 8.10 -4.59 16.52
CA LEU A 102 8.87 -5.79 16.90
C LEU A 102 10.33 -5.50 17.28
N LYS A 103 10.89 -4.36 16.87
CA LYS A 103 12.28 -3.97 17.15
C LYS A 103 12.42 -3.07 18.38
N ILE A 104 11.31 -2.63 18.97
CA ILE A 104 11.37 -1.82 20.19
C ILE A 104 11.98 -2.67 21.31
N PRO A 105 13.03 -2.17 22.01
CA PRO A 105 13.75 -2.96 23.02
C PRO A 105 12.86 -3.47 24.14
N GLN A 106 13.29 -4.58 24.76
CA GLN A 106 12.62 -5.20 25.92
C GLN A 106 11.17 -5.59 25.64
N GLU A 107 10.85 -5.94 24.39
CA GLU A 107 9.50 -6.37 23.97
C GLU A 107 8.39 -5.34 24.18
N LYS A 108 8.71 -4.09 24.54
CA LYS A 108 7.73 -3.03 24.83
C LYS A 108 6.73 -2.81 23.70
N GLY A 109 7.18 -2.95 22.44
CA GLY A 109 6.29 -2.84 21.29
C GLY A 109 5.31 -4.01 21.17
N ILE A 110 5.71 -5.22 21.55
CA ILE A 110 4.83 -6.40 21.59
C ILE A 110 3.82 -6.25 22.72
N GLU A 111 4.30 -5.93 23.92
CA GLU A 111 3.46 -5.72 25.10
C GLU A 111 2.41 -4.63 24.84
N ALA A 112 2.80 -3.47 24.31
CA ALA A 112 1.88 -2.38 24.01
C ALA A 112 0.83 -2.78 22.95
N VAL A 113 1.22 -3.52 21.91
CA VAL A 113 0.26 -4.06 20.92
C VAL A 113 -0.76 -4.98 21.59
N LEU A 114 -0.30 -5.91 22.45
CA LEU A 114 -1.18 -6.84 23.15
C LEU A 114 -2.08 -6.14 24.17
N VAL A 115 -1.60 -5.11 24.86
CA VAL A 115 -2.42 -4.29 25.76
C VAL A 115 -3.48 -3.51 24.99
N ARG A 116 -3.11 -2.92 23.84
CA ARG A 116 -3.97 -1.98 23.11
C ARG A 116 -4.97 -2.64 22.17
N LEU A 117 -4.57 -3.73 21.52
CA LEU A 117 -5.38 -4.47 20.55
C LEU A 117 -5.90 -5.80 21.11
N GLY A 118 -5.24 -6.37 22.12
CA GLY A 118 -5.48 -7.73 22.55
C GLY A 118 -5.01 -8.76 21.53
N ARG A 119 -4.99 -10.02 21.96
CA ARG A 119 -4.77 -11.17 21.08
C ARG A 119 -5.77 -11.17 19.90
N GLN A 120 -7.05 -10.94 20.19
CA GLN A 120 -8.11 -10.90 19.19
C GLN A 120 -7.88 -9.81 18.13
N GLY A 121 -7.35 -8.64 18.51
CA GLY A 121 -7.06 -7.58 17.55
C GLY A 121 -5.91 -7.94 16.60
N VAL A 122 -4.91 -8.69 17.06
CA VAL A 122 -3.85 -9.22 16.19
C VAL A 122 -4.39 -10.34 15.29
N GLU A 123 -5.26 -11.22 15.81
CA GLU A 123 -5.96 -12.23 15.02
C GLU A 123 -6.83 -11.59 13.91
N GLN A 124 -7.50 -10.48 14.19
CA GLN A 124 -8.23 -9.71 13.17
C GLN A 124 -7.30 -9.16 12.07
N LEU A 125 -6.11 -8.66 12.42
CA LEU A 125 -5.13 -8.23 11.41
C LEU A 125 -4.64 -9.41 10.56
N ILE A 126 -4.47 -10.59 11.16
CA ILE A 126 -4.12 -11.84 10.46
C ILE A 126 -5.24 -12.21 9.46
N ASP A 127 -6.49 -12.20 9.90
CA ASP A 127 -7.63 -12.54 9.05
C ASP A 127 -7.79 -11.56 7.89
N GLN A 128 -7.51 -10.27 8.10
CA GLN A 128 -7.48 -9.27 7.04
C GLN A 128 -6.41 -9.58 5.97
N GLU A 129 -5.20 -9.98 6.38
CA GLU A 129 -4.15 -10.38 5.42
C GLU A 129 -4.52 -11.64 4.65
N ILE A 130 -5.08 -12.64 5.34
CA ILE A 130 -5.57 -13.88 4.71
C ILE A 130 -6.70 -13.56 3.72
N MET A 131 -7.63 -12.68 4.10
CA MET A 131 -8.74 -12.26 3.25
C MET A 131 -8.22 -11.61 1.96
N PHE A 132 -7.24 -10.72 2.05
CA PHE A 132 -6.64 -10.10 0.88
C PHE A 132 -5.93 -11.12 -0.01
N ILE A 133 -5.16 -12.06 0.56
CA ILE A 133 -4.54 -13.16 -0.19
C ILE A 133 -5.60 -13.98 -0.94
N GLY A 134 -6.72 -14.28 -0.30
CA GLY A 134 -7.84 -14.99 -0.94
C GLY A 134 -8.46 -14.21 -2.09
N GLN A 135 -8.62 -12.89 -1.98
CA GLN A 135 -9.08 -12.05 -3.09
C GLN A 135 -8.10 -12.09 -4.29
N VAL A 136 -6.79 -12.16 -4.02
CA VAL A 136 -5.78 -12.31 -5.07
C VAL A 136 -5.88 -13.69 -5.75
N TYR A 137 -6.08 -14.77 -4.98
CA TYR A 137 -6.30 -16.10 -5.58
C TYR A 137 -7.58 -16.15 -6.41
N ALA A 138 -8.68 -15.57 -5.94
CA ALA A 138 -9.93 -15.46 -6.69
C ALA A 138 -9.70 -14.72 -8.04
N ALA A 139 -8.92 -13.64 -8.02
CA ALA A 139 -8.54 -12.94 -9.24
C ALA A 139 -7.71 -13.78 -10.20
N LEU A 140 -6.72 -14.52 -9.70
CA LEU A 140 -5.88 -15.38 -10.54
C LEU A 140 -6.67 -16.54 -11.18
N ILE A 141 -7.69 -17.05 -10.48
CA ILE A 141 -8.60 -18.09 -10.98
C ILE A 141 -9.56 -17.52 -12.03
N ASP A 142 -10.06 -16.30 -11.85
CA ASP A 142 -10.98 -15.69 -12.82
C ASP A 142 -10.27 -15.13 -14.07
N LEU A 143 -9.00 -14.77 -13.93
CA LEU A 143 -8.16 -14.19 -14.98
C LEU A 143 -7.19 -15.20 -15.58
N THR A 144 -7.60 -16.45 -15.78
CA THR A 144 -6.73 -17.45 -16.42
C THR A 144 -6.30 -17.03 -17.83
N PRO A 145 -5.18 -17.54 -18.37
CA PRO A 145 -4.75 -17.23 -19.74
C PRO A 145 -5.81 -17.50 -20.80
N GLU A 146 -6.71 -18.47 -20.57
CA GLU A 146 -7.79 -18.82 -21.50
C GLU A 146 -8.91 -17.77 -21.50
N ARG A 147 -9.26 -17.25 -20.32
CA ARG A 147 -10.35 -16.28 -20.09
C ARG A 147 -9.91 -14.83 -20.30
N ALA A 148 -8.66 -14.52 -19.98
CA ALA A 148 -8.09 -13.17 -20.03
C ALA A 148 -6.81 -13.16 -20.88
N ARG A 149 -6.95 -12.92 -22.18
CA ARG A 149 -5.83 -13.03 -23.16
C ARG A 149 -5.13 -11.70 -23.40
N GLY A 150 -3.87 -11.78 -23.84
CA GLY A 150 -3.08 -10.62 -24.25
C GLY A 150 -1.98 -10.25 -23.25
N GLN A 151 -1.07 -9.40 -23.71
CA GLN A 151 0.12 -9.03 -22.97
C GLN A 151 -0.23 -8.26 -21.68
N GLU A 152 -1.22 -7.38 -21.70
CA GLU A 152 -1.63 -6.59 -20.55
C GLU A 152 -2.31 -7.48 -19.48
N ALA A 153 -3.07 -8.49 -19.92
CA ALA A 153 -3.61 -9.51 -19.02
C ALA A 153 -2.49 -10.34 -18.36
N ASP A 154 -1.45 -10.71 -19.12
CA ASP A 154 -0.28 -11.42 -18.59
C ASP A 154 0.50 -10.57 -17.58
N LEU A 155 0.68 -9.27 -17.86
CA LEU A 155 1.32 -8.34 -16.93
C LEU A 155 0.51 -8.20 -15.64
N LEU A 156 -0.82 -8.05 -15.73
CA LEU A 156 -1.69 -8.02 -14.55
C LEU A 156 -1.54 -9.32 -13.74
N ARG A 157 -1.67 -10.49 -14.36
CA ARG A 157 -1.48 -11.79 -13.69
C ARG A 157 -0.13 -11.89 -12.98
N ARG A 158 0.96 -11.51 -13.65
CA ARG A 158 2.30 -11.53 -13.07
C ARG A 158 2.39 -10.61 -11.86
N SER A 159 1.87 -9.39 -11.96
CA SER A 159 1.86 -8.46 -10.83
C SER A 159 1.08 -8.99 -9.62
N LEU A 160 -0.03 -9.71 -9.86
CA LEU A 160 -0.85 -10.29 -8.80
C LEU A 160 -0.16 -11.46 -8.11
N ARG A 161 0.73 -12.20 -8.79
CA ARG A 161 1.44 -13.36 -8.22
C ARG A 161 2.39 -13.01 -7.09
N ASP A 162 2.86 -11.76 -7.02
CA ASP A 162 3.80 -11.33 -6.00
C ASP A 162 3.09 -10.92 -4.69
N LEU A 163 1.84 -10.47 -4.77
CA LEU A 163 1.08 -9.96 -3.63
C LEU A 163 0.86 -10.99 -2.50
N PRO A 164 0.61 -12.29 -2.76
CA PRO A 164 0.48 -13.28 -1.70
C PRO A 164 1.76 -13.45 -0.87
N ASN A 165 2.94 -13.38 -1.51
CA ASN A 165 4.21 -13.49 -0.80
C ASN A 165 4.40 -12.31 0.15
N ASP A 166 4.04 -11.10 -0.28
CA ASP A 166 4.04 -9.91 0.57
C ASP A 166 3.07 -10.04 1.76
N GLY A 167 1.91 -10.66 1.54
CA GLY A 167 0.95 -10.98 2.59
C GLY A 167 1.49 -12.01 3.58
N VAL A 168 2.15 -13.07 3.10
CA VAL A 168 2.81 -14.09 3.94
C VAL A 168 3.88 -13.48 4.82
N ASP A 169 4.70 -12.56 4.30
CA ASP A 169 5.68 -11.84 5.11
C ASP A 169 5.03 -11.07 6.25
N ARG A 170 3.90 -10.38 5.99
CA ARG A 170 3.15 -9.66 7.03
C ARG A 170 2.51 -10.61 8.03
N LEU A 171 2.00 -11.76 7.59
CA LEU A 171 1.50 -12.81 8.47
C LEU A 171 2.58 -13.29 9.43
N PHE A 172 3.80 -13.57 8.95
CA PHE A 172 4.93 -13.92 9.83
C PHE A 172 5.32 -12.82 10.81
N LEU A 173 5.18 -11.54 10.43
CA LEU A 173 5.38 -10.43 11.37
C LEU A 173 4.27 -10.39 12.43
N LEU A 174 3.02 -10.60 12.05
CA LEU A 174 1.89 -10.64 13.00
C LEU A 174 2.00 -11.82 13.97
N MET A 175 2.41 -13.00 13.51
CA MET A 175 2.62 -14.17 14.38
C MET A 175 3.65 -13.91 15.48
N LYS A 176 4.65 -13.06 15.24
CA LYS A 176 5.68 -12.70 16.23
C LYS A 176 5.14 -11.88 17.41
N PHE A 177 3.94 -11.33 17.32
CA PHE A 177 3.27 -10.70 18.45
C PHE A 177 2.54 -11.70 19.34
N LEU A 178 2.20 -12.88 18.82
CA LEU A 178 1.40 -13.89 19.52
C LEU A 178 2.25 -15.07 20.03
N TYR A 179 3.36 -15.35 19.36
CA TYR A 179 4.16 -16.56 19.55
C TYR A 179 5.65 -16.27 19.69
N SER A 180 6.39 -17.26 20.18
CA SER A 180 7.85 -17.22 20.29
C SER A 180 8.51 -16.76 18.99
N LEU A 181 9.30 -15.69 19.07
CA LEU A 181 10.04 -15.14 17.93
C LEU A 181 10.90 -16.21 17.24
N ASN A 182 11.56 -17.05 18.04
CA ASN A 182 12.43 -18.11 17.53
C ASN A 182 11.64 -19.17 16.77
N SER A 183 10.51 -19.64 17.32
CA SER A 183 9.69 -20.66 16.65
C SER A 183 9.19 -20.17 15.29
N ILE A 184 8.69 -18.92 15.24
CA ILE A 184 8.21 -18.31 14.01
C ILE A 184 9.35 -18.08 13.00
N GLN A 185 10.54 -17.68 13.47
CA GLN A 185 11.72 -17.51 12.62
C GLN A 185 12.22 -18.83 12.03
N VAL A 186 12.32 -19.89 12.83
CA VAL A 186 12.77 -21.21 12.37
C VAL A 186 11.77 -21.79 11.35
N ALA A 187 10.47 -21.65 11.59
CA ALA A 187 9.45 -22.06 10.62
C ALA A 187 9.59 -21.29 9.29
N SER A 188 9.67 -19.96 9.35
CA SER A 188 9.81 -19.10 8.18
C SER A 188 11.07 -19.43 7.38
N PHE A 189 12.21 -19.63 8.05
CA PHE A 189 13.47 -20.01 7.41
C PHE A 189 13.38 -21.35 6.67
N ASN A 190 12.76 -22.36 7.31
CA ASN A 190 12.58 -23.68 6.71
C ASN A 190 11.70 -23.63 5.44
N LEU A 191 10.63 -22.83 5.47
CA LEU A 191 9.73 -22.63 4.32
C LEU A 191 10.41 -21.93 3.14
N GLN A 192 11.36 -21.03 3.40
CA GLN A 192 12.09 -20.29 2.34
C GLN A 192 13.22 -21.09 1.70
N SER A 193 13.59 -22.25 2.24
CA SER A 193 14.76 -23.01 1.80
C SER A 193 14.60 -23.72 0.44
N GLY A 194 13.39 -23.79 -0.11
CA GLY A 194 13.08 -24.46 -1.39
C GLY A 194 13.13 -25.99 -1.36
N SER A 195 13.53 -26.60 -0.25
CA SER A 195 13.53 -28.06 -0.05
C SER A 195 12.18 -28.54 0.47
N LYS A 196 11.58 -29.55 -0.19
CA LYS A 196 10.31 -30.15 0.26
C LYS A 196 10.37 -30.66 1.71
N SER A 197 11.50 -31.22 2.13
CA SER A 197 11.69 -31.72 3.50
C SER A 197 11.67 -30.58 4.51
N ASN A 198 12.38 -29.50 4.24
CA ASN A 198 12.43 -28.34 5.13
C ASN A 198 11.07 -27.63 5.13
N MET A 199 10.40 -27.53 3.99
CA MET A 199 9.04 -26.99 3.93
C MET A 199 8.08 -27.78 4.82
N ALA A 200 8.12 -29.12 4.76
CA ALA A 200 7.30 -29.97 5.64
C ALA A 200 7.62 -29.72 7.12
N GLN A 201 8.91 -29.61 7.48
CA GLN A 201 9.34 -29.27 8.83
C GLN A 201 8.85 -27.88 9.26
N GLY A 202 8.90 -26.89 8.38
CA GLY A 202 8.39 -25.55 8.65
C GLY A 202 6.88 -25.53 8.91
N LEU A 203 6.12 -26.28 8.11
CA LEU A 203 4.67 -26.48 8.32
C LEU A 203 4.39 -27.21 9.63
N GLU A 204 5.15 -28.25 9.98
CA GLU A 204 5.01 -28.99 11.23
C GLU A 204 5.28 -28.11 12.46
N ILE A 205 6.31 -27.26 12.42
CA ILE A 205 6.59 -26.29 13.49
C ILE A 205 5.39 -25.36 13.68
N LEU A 206 4.84 -24.82 12.59
CA LEU A 206 3.67 -23.94 12.67
C LEU A 206 2.42 -24.70 13.14
N ASP A 207 2.21 -25.93 12.68
CA ASP A 207 1.06 -26.72 13.14
C ASP A 207 1.14 -26.99 14.65
N ASN A 208 2.32 -27.24 15.21
CA ASN A 208 2.47 -27.43 16.64
C ASN A 208 2.48 -26.12 17.46
N THR A 209 2.81 -24.99 16.83
CA THR A 209 2.95 -23.69 17.52
C THR A 209 1.64 -22.91 17.56
N LEU A 210 0.87 -22.93 16.47
CA LEU A 210 -0.24 -22.02 16.25
C LEU A 210 -1.55 -22.57 16.83
N ASP A 211 -2.24 -21.71 17.57
CA ASP A 211 -3.57 -21.95 18.16
C ASP A 211 -4.61 -20.88 17.75
N ILE A 212 -4.29 -20.03 16.76
CA ILE A 212 -5.24 -19.06 16.18
C ILE A 212 -6.41 -19.75 15.45
N PRO A 213 -7.61 -19.12 15.39
CA PRO A 213 -8.76 -19.66 14.66
C PRO A 213 -8.47 -19.94 13.19
N SER A 214 -7.71 -19.05 12.52
CA SER A 214 -7.37 -19.13 11.11
C SER A 214 -6.13 -19.99 10.79
N LYS A 215 -5.69 -20.83 11.73
CA LYS A 215 -4.51 -21.71 11.58
C LYS A 215 -4.53 -22.53 10.29
N ARG A 216 -5.64 -23.22 10.01
CA ARG A 216 -5.78 -24.08 8.81
C ARG A 216 -5.64 -23.28 7.52
N ALA A 217 -6.26 -22.09 7.48
CA ALA A 217 -6.18 -21.17 6.36
C ALA A 217 -4.73 -20.71 6.12
N PHE A 218 -4.02 -20.34 7.19
CA PHE A 218 -2.61 -19.93 7.10
C PHE A 218 -1.71 -21.05 6.58
N LEU A 219 -1.83 -22.27 7.12
CA LEU A 219 -1.03 -23.42 6.67
C LEU A 219 -1.29 -23.74 5.18
N ALA A 220 -2.55 -23.64 4.73
CA ALA A 220 -2.89 -23.87 3.32
C ALA A 220 -2.26 -22.85 2.37
N ILE A 221 -2.13 -21.59 2.78
CA ILE A 221 -1.45 -20.54 2.00
C ILE A 221 0.04 -20.87 1.80
N LEU A 222 0.68 -21.41 2.83
CA LEU A 222 2.11 -21.74 2.83
C LEU A 222 2.45 -23.02 2.05
N ASP A 223 1.48 -23.91 1.87
CA ASP A 223 1.66 -25.16 1.13
C ASP A 223 1.87 -24.92 -0.39
N SER A 224 2.37 -25.92 -1.12
CA SER A 224 2.64 -25.87 -2.56
C SER A 224 1.43 -26.19 -3.44
N ASN A 225 0.22 -26.11 -2.89
CA ASN A 225 -1.02 -26.44 -3.60
C ASN A 225 -1.36 -25.41 -4.68
N ARG A 226 -2.28 -25.78 -5.58
CA ARG A 226 -2.76 -24.87 -6.64
C ARG A 226 -3.60 -23.75 -6.02
N ASP A 227 -3.68 -22.60 -6.70
CA ASP A 227 -4.43 -21.45 -6.19
C ASP A 227 -5.91 -21.78 -5.89
N VAL A 228 -6.51 -22.69 -6.66
CA VAL A 228 -7.89 -23.18 -6.45
C VAL A 228 -8.01 -23.91 -5.10
N ASP A 229 -7.09 -24.84 -4.82
CA ASP A 229 -7.08 -25.62 -3.58
C ASP A 229 -6.81 -24.72 -2.37
N LYS A 230 -5.91 -23.74 -2.56
CA LYS A 230 -5.64 -22.70 -1.55
C LYS A 230 -6.89 -21.90 -1.26
N LEU A 231 -7.54 -21.33 -2.29
CA LEU A 231 -8.75 -20.52 -2.11
C LEU A 231 -9.89 -21.31 -1.45
N GLN A 232 -10.07 -22.58 -1.82
CA GLN A 232 -11.07 -23.45 -1.20
C GLN A 232 -10.81 -23.63 0.31
N SER A 233 -9.55 -23.74 0.69
CA SER A 233 -9.13 -23.82 2.10
C SER A 233 -9.36 -22.52 2.88
N LEU A 234 -9.59 -21.40 2.19
CA LEU A 234 -9.89 -20.09 2.78
C LEU A 234 -11.39 -19.80 2.89
N SER A 235 -12.27 -20.74 2.52
CA SER A 235 -13.73 -20.54 2.47
C SER A 235 -14.38 -20.09 3.79
N GLY A 236 -13.75 -20.35 4.94
CA GLY A 236 -14.21 -19.85 6.24
C GLY A 236 -13.97 -18.35 6.48
N ILE A 237 -13.13 -17.72 5.64
CA ILE A 237 -12.72 -16.30 5.75
C ILE A 237 -13.13 -15.53 4.48
N VAL A 238 -13.06 -16.19 3.31
CA VAL A 238 -13.31 -15.57 2.00
C VAL A 238 -14.45 -16.29 1.30
N SER A 239 -15.53 -15.57 1.01
CA SER A 239 -16.56 -16.04 0.08
C SER A 239 -16.06 -15.83 -1.35
N TYR A 240 -16.05 -16.90 -2.15
CA TYR A 240 -15.67 -16.85 -3.56
C TYR A 240 -16.87 -17.16 -4.44
N GLU A 241 -17.22 -16.20 -5.27
CA GLU A 241 -18.13 -16.36 -6.40
C GLU A 241 -17.34 -16.10 -7.70
N PRO A 242 -17.38 -17.04 -8.68
CA PRO A 242 -16.71 -16.83 -9.96
C PRO A 242 -17.23 -15.58 -10.67
N MET A 243 -16.32 -14.70 -11.05
CA MET A 243 -16.64 -13.49 -11.81
C MET A 243 -16.17 -13.64 -13.25
N ASN A 244 -16.80 -12.92 -14.18
CA ASN A 244 -16.19 -12.72 -15.49
C ASN A 244 -14.97 -11.77 -15.35
N PRO A 245 -14.02 -11.78 -16.32
CA PRO A 245 -12.82 -10.96 -16.23
C PRO A 245 -13.04 -9.45 -16.04
N HIS A 246 -14.11 -8.88 -16.61
CA HIS A 246 -14.42 -7.44 -16.47
C HIS A 246 -14.84 -7.10 -15.03
N ASP A 247 -15.78 -7.86 -14.49
CA ASP A 247 -16.25 -7.66 -13.12
C ASP A 247 -15.14 -7.93 -12.10
N ARG A 248 -14.31 -8.96 -12.35
CA ARG A 248 -13.14 -9.24 -11.51
C ARG A 248 -12.15 -8.08 -11.51
N LEU A 249 -11.90 -7.47 -12.67
CA LEU A 249 -11.01 -6.32 -12.77
C LEU A 249 -11.58 -5.11 -12.03
N ARG A 250 -12.88 -4.85 -12.12
CA ARG A 250 -13.53 -3.77 -11.36
C ARG A 250 -13.38 -4.00 -9.85
N SER A 251 -13.66 -5.21 -9.39
CA SER A 251 -13.48 -5.62 -7.99
C SER A 251 -12.04 -5.43 -7.51
N LEU A 252 -11.03 -5.72 -8.35
CA LEU A 252 -9.62 -5.45 -8.02
C LEU A 252 -9.34 -3.95 -7.83
N ILE A 253 -9.88 -3.08 -8.70
CA ILE A 253 -9.68 -1.63 -8.58
C ILE A 253 -10.38 -1.07 -7.32
N ASP A 254 -11.50 -1.67 -6.89
CA ASP A 254 -12.13 -1.32 -5.61
C ASP A 254 -11.21 -1.63 -4.42
N LEU A 255 -10.34 -2.63 -4.56
CA LEU A 255 -9.28 -2.99 -3.62
C LEU A 255 -7.97 -2.19 -3.82
N ARG A 256 -7.98 -1.06 -4.55
CA ARG A 256 -6.77 -0.24 -4.86
C ARG A 256 -5.87 0.08 -3.67
N HIS A 257 -6.42 0.26 -2.47
CA HIS A 257 -5.65 0.57 -1.26
C HIS A 257 -4.80 -0.60 -0.74
N PHE A 258 -5.10 -1.81 -1.21
CA PHE A 258 -4.41 -3.05 -0.85
C PHE A 258 -3.49 -3.56 -1.98
N LEU A 259 -3.77 -3.17 -3.23
CA LEU A 259 -2.95 -3.52 -4.37
C LEU A 259 -1.62 -2.78 -4.37
N SER A 260 -0.62 -3.36 -5.04
CA SER A 260 0.56 -2.60 -5.41
C SER A 260 0.20 -1.54 -6.46
N ASP A 261 0.90 -0.41 -6.42
CA ASP A 261 0.78 0.66 -7.43
C ASP A 261 0.91 0.08 -8.87
N TRP A 262 1.81 -0.89 -9.04
CA TRP A 262 2.04 -1.58 -10.32
C TRP A 262 0.85 -2.43 -10.75
N SER A 263 0.29 -3.24 -9.85
CA SER A 263 -0.90 -4.04 -10.14
C SER A 263 -2.10 -3.17 -10.51
N LEU A 264 -2.26 -2.01 -9.85
CA LEU A 264 -3.30 -1.05 -10.16
C LEU A 264 -3.11 -0.44 -11.56
N ALA A 265 -1.89 -0.03 -11.93
CA ALA A 265 -1.60 0.44 -13.30
C ALA A 265 -1.89 -0.65 -14.36
N CYS A 266 -1.53 -1.91 -14.08
CA CYS A 266 -1.87 -3.04 -14.96
C CYS A 266 -3.38 -3.21 -15.15
N CYS A 267 -4.21 -2.94 -14.12
CA CYS A 267 -5.66 -2.98 -14.27
C CYS A 267 -6.14 -1.95 -15.30
N PHE A 268 -5.67 -0.71 -15.27
CA PHE A 268 -6.07 0.32 -16.25
C PHE A 268 -5.60 -0.01 -17.67
N HIS A 269 -4.38 -0.52 -17.83
CA HIS A 269 -3.90 -0.96 -19.14
C HIS A 269 -4.71 -2.13 -19.69
N TYR A 270 -5.06 -3.11 -18.85
CA TYR A 270 -5.86 -4.25 -19.27
C TYR A 270 -7.31 -3.85 -19.59
N ALA A 271 -7.91 -2.96 -18.80
CA ALA A 271 -9.22 -2.38 -19.10
C ALA A 271 -9.22 -1.63 -20.43
N ARG A 272 -8.16 -0.84 -20.70
CA ARG A 272 -7.97 -0.13 -21.97
C ARG A 272 -7.90 -1.10 -23.14
N GLN A 273 -7.03 -2.11 -23.07
CA GLN A 273 -6.87 -3.11 -24.12
C GLN A 273 -8.20 -3.84 -24.41
N SER A 274 -8.93 -4.17 -23.34
CA SER A 274 -10.21 -4.90 -23.41
C SER A 274 -11.41 -4.01 -23.73
N ARG A 275 -11.22 -2.69 -23.81
CA ARG A 275 -12.28 -1.66 -24.00
C ARG A 275 -13.40 -1.77 -22.98
N TRP A 276 -13.05 -2.07 -21.74
CA TRP A 276 -14.00 -2.20 -20.64
C TRP A 276 -14.23 -0.87 -19.96
N SER A 277 -15.49 -0.58 -19.61
CA SER A 277 -15.84 0.60 -18.85
C SER A 277 -15.52 0.45 -17.36
N LEU A 278 -14.93 1.49 -16.80
CA LEU A 278 -14.69 1.68 -15.37
C LEU A 278 -15.61 2.76 -14.82
N SER A 279 -15.90 2.70 -13.53
CA SER A 279 -16.71 3.75 -12.88
C SER A 279 -15.94 5.06 -12.72
N SER A 280 -16.68 6.17 -12.66
CA SER A 280 -16.13 7.50 -12.39
C SER A 280 -15.32 7.54 -11.10
N ASP A 281 -15.81 6.92 -10.02
CA ASP A 281 -15.12 6.88 -8.73
C ASP A 281 -13.75 6.19 -8.82
N GLN A 282 -13.68 5.07 -9.55
CA GLN A 282 -12.42 4.35 -9.78
C GLN A 282 -11.44 5.19 -10.59
N ILE A 283 -11.91 5.90 -11.60
CA ILE A 283 -11.07 6.76 -12.45
C ILE A 283 -10.55 7.95 -11.64
N LEU A 284 -11.43 8.69 -10.97
CA LEU A 284 -11.08 9.90 -10.22
C LEU A 284 -10.12 9.59 -9.07
N ALA A 285 -10.37 8.52 -8.31
CA ALA A 285 -9.49 8.11 -7.23
C ALA A 285 -8.07 7.79 -7.73
N CYS A 286 -7.94 7.27 -8.95
CA CYS A 286 -6.64 6.93 -9.54
C CYS A 286 -5.98 8.08 -10.31
N LEU A 287 -6.72 9.11 -10.74
CA LEU A 287 -6.14 10.35 -11.25
C LEU A 287 -5.48 11.18 -10.14
N ASN A 288 -5.97 11.11 -8.90
CA ASN A 288 -5.32 11.73 -7.73
C ASN A 288 -4.28 10.81 -7.07
N HIS A 289 -3.95 9.67 -7.68
CA HIS A 289 -3.03 8.70 -7.08
C HIS A 289 -1.63 9.31 -6.94
N PRO A 290 -0.87 9.06 -5.85
CA PRO A 290 0.45 9.69 -5.64
C PRO A 290 1.52 9.30 -6.67
N LYS A 291 1.44 8.09 -7.24
CA LYS A 291 2.42 7.63 -8.25
C LYS A 291 2.04 8.08 -9.65
N GLY A 292 2.97 8.76 -10.34
CA GLY A 292 2.77 9.26 -11.70
C GLY A 292 2.39 8.18 -12.69
N PHE A 293 3.08 7.04 -12.71
CA PHE A 293 2.78 5.96 -13.66
C PHE A 293 1.37 5.36 -13.51
N VAL A 294 0.74 5.46 -12.32
CA VAL A 294 -0.67 5.08 -12.16
C VAL A 294 -1.56 6.12 -12.86
N ARG A 295 -1.29 7.41 -12.65
CA ARG A 295 -1.99 8.49 -13.35
C ARG A 295 -1.80 8.39 -14.88
N GLU A 296 -0.60 8.05 -15.35
CA GLU A 296 -0.33 7.83 -16.78
C GLU A 296 -1.16 6.68 -17.37
N ALA A 297 -1.32 5.59 -16.61
CA ALA A 297 -2.14 4.46 -17.00
C ALA A 297 -3.63 4.86 -17.11
N VAL A 298 -4.13 5.68 -16.17
CA VAL A 298 -5.51 6.19 -16.20
C VAL A 298 -5.73 7.15 -17.37
N LEU A 299 -4.79 8.07 -17.64
CA LEU A 299 -4.84 8.97 -18.80
C LEU A 299 -4.83 8.18 -20.12
N SER A 300 -3.96 7.18 -20.20
CA SER A 300 -3.90 6.27 -21.35
C SER A 300 -5.21 5.52 -21.56
N TYR A 301 -5.86 5.09 -20.48
CA TYR A 301 -7.17 4.46 -20.52
C TYR A 301 -8.25 5.43 -21.02
N LEU A 302 -8.31 6.64 -20.46
CA LEU A 302 -9.29 7.67 -20.82
C LEU A 302 -9.19 8.10 -22.29
N GLN A 303 -7.98 8.16 -22.83
CA GLN A 303 -7.75 8.47 -24.25
C GLN A 303 -8.53 7.56 -25.20
N LEU A 304 -8.75 6.30 -24.83
CA LEU A 304 -9.52 5.36 -25.63
C LEU A 304 -10.98 5.25 -25.13
N ALA A 305 -11.18 5.18 -23.82
CA ALA A 305 -12.48 4.87 -23.24
C ALA A 305 -13.44 6.07 -23.21
N SER A 306 -12.94 7.29 -22.99
CA SER A 306 -13.76 8.50 -22.94
C SER A 306 -12.94 9.75 -23.33
N PRO A 307 -12.79 10.01 -24.65
CA PRO A 307 -12.09 11.22 -25.13
C PRO A 307 -12.73 12.53 -24.64
N SER A 308 -14.06 12.56 -24.47
CA SER A 308 -14.80 13.71 -23.96
C SER A 308 -14.44 14.04 -22.50
N ALA A 309 -14.37 13.03 -21.63
CA ALA A 309 -13.92 13.21 -20.25
C ALA A 309 -12.45 13.63 -20.20
N LEU A 310 -11.60 13.03 -21.05
CA LEU A 310 -10.18 13.39 -21.14
C LEU A 310 -9.99 14.88 -21.42
N VAL A 311 -10.73 15.44 -22.39
CA VAL A 311 -10.64 16.88 -22.74
C VAL A 311 -10.94 17.80 -21.55
N ARG A 312 -11.84 17.41 -20.65
CA ARG A 312 -12.14 18.16 -19.41
C ARG A 312 -11.06 18.03 -18.33
N ILE A 313 -10.41 16.87 -18.26
CA ILE A 313 -9.45 16.53 -17.20
C ILE A 313 -8.04 17.09 -17.51
N LEU A 314 -7.62 17.10 -18.77
CA LEU A 314 -6.28 17.51 -19.18
C LEU A 314 -5.85 18.89 -18.65
N PRO A 315 -6.69 19.95 -18.68
CA PRO A 315 -6.30 21.26 -18.14
C PRO A 315 -5.98 21.23 -16.64
N LEU A 316 -6.64 20.37 -15.87
CA LEU A 316 -6.44 20.24 -14.42
C LEU A 316 -5.10 19.57 -14.08
N LEU A 317 -4.57 18.75 -14.99
CA LEU A 317 -3.33 18.00 -14.79
C LEU A 317 -2.13 18.59 -15.55
N LYS A 318 -2.27 19.79 -16.13
CA LYS A 318 -1.20 20.44 -16.90
C LYS A 318 0.08 20.66 -16.08
N ASN A 319 -0.08 20.90 -14.79
CA ASN A 319 1.02 21.16 -13.85
C ASN A 319 1.28 19.96 -12.92
N ASP A 320 1.00 18.74 -13.37
CA ASP A 320 1.23 17.53 -12.58
C ASP A 320 2.68 17.50 -12.04
N PRO A 321 2.90 17.15 -10.76
CA PRO A 321 4.23 17.15 -10.16
C PRO A 321 5.18 16.10 -10.78
N ASP A 322 4.63 15.05 -11.39
CA ASP A 322 5.42 14.07 -12.14
C ASP A 322 5.64 14.55 -13.58
N ARG A 323 6.92 14.70 -13.94
CA ARG A 323 7.33 15.21 -15.26
C ARG A 323 6.83 14.33 -16.41
N LEU A 324 6.72 13.02 -16.21
CA LEU A 324 6.24 12.11 -17.26
C LEU A 324 4.75 12.31 -17.50
N VAL A 325 3.96 12.43 -16.43
CA VAL A 325 2.52 12.74 -16.52
C VAL A 325 2.31 14.11 -17.18
N ALA A 326 3.02 15.15 -16.74
CA ALA A 326 2.90 16.49 -17.32
C ALA A 326 3.24 16.51 -18.83
N ASN A 327 4.27 15.75 -19.24
CA ASN A 327 4.62 15.60 -20.65
C ASN A 327 3.54 14.85 -21.44
N GLN A 328 2.98 13.78 -20.88
CA GLN A 328 1.89 13.03 -21.49
C GLN A 328 0.64 13.91 -21.66
N VAL A 329 0.26 14.67 -20.63
CA VAL A 329 -0.85 15.62 -20.66
C VAL A 329 -0.64 16.65 -21.77
N LYS A 330 0.56 17.24 -21.84
CA LYS A 330 0.92 18.21 -22.88
C LYS A 330 0.77 17.61 -24.29
N GLN A 331 1.31 16.41 -24.53
CA GLN A 331 1.17 15.74 -25.84
C GLN A 331 -0.29 15.46 -26.20
N MET A 332 -1.11 15.05 -25.23
CA MET A 332 -2.55 14.83 -25.45
C MET A 332 -3.28 16.13 -25.76
N MET A 333 -2.97 17.23 -25.06
CA MET A 333 -3.54 18.56 -25.32
C MET A 333 -3.18 19.08 -26.72
N GLU A 334 -1.92 18.90 -27.15
CA GLU A 334 -1.46 19.25 -28.50
C GLU A 334 -2.22 18.45 -29.57
N THR A 335 -2.37 17.14 -29.36
CA THR A 335 -3.09 16.25 -30.28
C THR A 335 -4.57 16.61 -30.40
N LEU A 336 -5.18 17.08 -29.31
CA LEU A 336 -6.58 17.47 -29.24
C LEU A 336 -6.82 18.97 -29.55
N ASN A 337 -5.77 19.72 -29.91
CA ASN A 337 -5.81 21.16 -30.19
C ASN A 337 -6.34 22.03 -29.02
N LEU A 338 -6.14 21.59 -27.77
CA LEU A 338 -6.65 22.30 -26.57
C LEU A 338 -5.77 23.49 -26.15
N ASP A 339 -4.57 23.62 -26.69
CA ASP A 339 -3.67 24.76 -26.44
C ASP A 339 -4.03 26.04 -27.22
N ARG A 340 -5.09 25.99 -28.05
CA ARG A 340 -5.63 27.16 -28.74
C ARG A 340 -6.90 27.64 -28.04
N PRO A 341 -7.02 28.94 -27.69
CA PRO A 341 -8.28 29.46 -27.16
C PRO A 341 -9.33 29.37 -28.27
N SER A 342 -10.23 28.40 -28.16
CA SER A 342 -11.40 28.29 -29.05
C SER A 342 -12.67 28.66 -28.29
N VAL A 343 -13.30 29.73 -28.78
CA VAL A 343 -14.64 30.18 -28.45
C VAL A 343 -15.62 29.13 -28.96
N GLY A 344 -16.42 28.52 -28.08
CA GLY A 344 -17.63 27.81 -28.52
C GLY A 344 -17.99 26.53 -27.75
N ARG A 345 -19.13 26.61 -27.06
CA ARG A 345 -20.05 25.57 -26.54
C ARG A 345 -19.66 24.09 -26.69
N TRP A 346 -19.69 23.42 -25.54
CA TRP A 346 -19.54 21.99 -25.37
C TRP A 346 -20.92 21.32 -25.50
N PRO A 347 -21.07 20.19 -26.22
CA PRO A 347 -22.32 19.45 -26.25
C PRO A 347 -22.51 18.73 -24.92
N ASP A 348 -23.71 18.90 -24.35
CA ASP A 348 -24.19 18.17 -23.19
C ASP A 348 -24.57 16.74 -23.66
N SER A 349 -23.78 15.74 -23.29
CA SER A 349 -24.06 14.33 -23.58
C SER A 349 -24.05 13.54 -22.28
N GLY A 350 -25.20 12.97 -21.94
CA GLY A 350 -25.50 12.27 -20.68
C GLY A 350 -24.83 10.90 -20.54
N ASP A 351 -23.50 10.88 -20.52
CA ASP A 351 -22.73 9.80 -19.91
C ASP A 351 -22.65 10.03 -18.40
N ASP A 352 -22.64 8.94 -17.60
CA ASP A 352 -22.34 8.95 -16.17
C ASP A 352 -20.92 9.49 -15.95
N MET A 353 -20.83 10.81 -15.88
CA MET A 353 -19.61 11.60 -15.89
C MET A 353 -18.88 11.55 -14.55
N PRO A 354 -17.55 11.66 -14.55
CA PRO A 354 -16.83 11.99 -13.33
C PRO A 354 -17.09 13.45 -12.95
N ASP A 355 -17.65 13.68 -11.77
CA ASP A 355 -17.72 15.02 -11.20
C ASP A 355 -16.29 15.50 -10.90
N THR A 356 -15.81 16.43 -11.72
CA THR A 356 -14.48 17.00 -11.62
C THR A 356 -14.29 17.86 -10.37
N ALA A 357 -15.35 18.14 -9.60
CA ALA A 357 -15.26 18.84 -8.31
C ALA A 357 -14.44 18.07 -7.26
N ALA A 358 -14.26 16.76 -7.44
CA ALA A 358 -13.45 15.91 -6.54
C ALA A 358 -11.95 15.87 -6.89
N LEU A 359 -11.52 16.48 -8.01
CA LEU A 359 -10.10 16.65 -8.33
C LEU A 359 -9.61 17.91 -7.61
N GLU A 360 -9.08 17.74 -6.39
CA GLU A 360 -8.33 18.82 -5.74
C GLU A 360 -7.12 19.20 -6.61
N PRO A 361 -6.77 20.49 -6.74
CA PRO A 361 -5.52 20.87 -7.38
C PRO A 361 -4.35 20.27 -6.59
N LEU A 362 -3.61 19.36 -7.24
CA LEU A 362 -2.42 18.70 -6.71
C LEU A 362 -1.28 19.67 -6.42
#